data_AF-A0A965IKY4-F1
#
_entry.id   AF-A0A965IKY4-F1
#
_cell.length_a   1.000
_cell.length_b   1.000
_cell.length_c   1.000
_cell.angle_alpha   90.00
_cell.angle_beta   90.00
_cell.angle_gamma   90.00
#
_symmetry.space_group_name_H-M   'P 1'
#
loop_
_entity.id
_entity.type
_entity.pdbx_description
1 polymer ?
#
loop_
_entity_poly.entity_id
_entity_poly.type
_entity_poly.pdbx_seq_one_letter_code
_entity_poly.pdbx_strand_id
1 'polypeptide(L)'
;MAHYAFLDENNIVTEVIVGKDEGEEGRDWEQWYGEFRGQVCKRTSYNTIGGVHRLNGTPFRKNYAGIGYTYREDIDAFVPPKPFPSWLLNANAQWEAPVAMPTDGKMYSWDEDTVSWKEFLG
;
A
#
# COMPACT_ATOMS: atom_id res chain seq x y z
N MET A 1 -2.02 18.99 1.02
CA MET A 1 -2.37 18.37 2.30
C MET A 1 -1.91 16.93 2.28
N ALA A 2 -0.95 16.60 3.14
CA ALA A 2 -0.32 15.30 3.18
C ALA A 2 -1.13 14.32 4.02
N HIS A 3 -0.89 13.03 3.81
CA HIS A 3 -1.50 11.97 4.62
C HIS A 3 -0.39 11.29 5.43
N TYR A 4 -0.74 10.75 6.59
CA TYR A 4 0.19 10.10 7.50
C TYR A 4 -0.43 8.83 8.06
N ALA A 5 0.36 7.77 8.13
CA ALA A 5 -0.04 6.47 8.62
C ALA A 5 0.67 6.17 9.94
N PHE A 6 -0.09 5.76 10.94
CA PHE A 6 0.45 5.31 12.23
C PHE A 6 0.56 3.79 12.26
N LEU A 7 1.71 3.30 12.73
CA LEU A 7 2.07 1.89 12.69
C LEU A 7 2.09 1.28 14.09
N ASP A 8 1.65 0.04 14.23
CA ASP A 8 1.89 -0.75 15.45
C ASP A 8 3.32 -1.33 15.48
N GLU A 9 3.60 -2.11 16.53
CA GLU A 9 4.88 -2.78 16.74
C GLU A 9 5.26 -3.79 15.63
N ASN A 10 4.29 -4.24 14.82
CA ASN A 10 4.48 -5.17 13.71
C ASN A 10 4.52 -4.44 12.35
N ASN A 11 4.67 -3.11 12.36
CA ASN A 11 4.60 -2.24 11.18
C ASN A 11 3.25 -2.29 10.45
N ILE A 12 2.15 -2.66 11.13
CA ILE A 12 0.81 -2.64 10.55
C ILE A 12 0.20 -1.25 10.71
N VAL A 13 -0.35 -0.71 9.62
CA VAL A 13 -1.07 0.55 9.63
C VAL A 13 -2.36 0.40 10.45
N THR A 14 -2.46 1.17 11.52
CA THR A 14 -3.62 1.19 12.42
C THR A 14 -4.54 2.37 12.17
N GLU A 15 -4.01 3.47 11.64
CA GLU A 15 -4.77 4.67 11.30
C GLU A 15 -4.09 5.45 10.18
N VAL A 16 -4.89 6.15 9.37
CA VAL A 16 -4.40 7.11 8.38
C VAL A 16 -5.08 8.45 8.62
N ILE A 17 -4.30 9.50 8.83
CA ILE A 17 -4.77 10.87 9.06
C ILE A 17 -4.39 11.79 7.92
N VAL A 18 -5.11 12.89 7.83
CA VAL A 18 -4.73 14.05 7.04
C VAL A 18 -3.93 14.99 7.93
N GLY A 19 -2.79 15.48 7.45
CA GLY A 19 -1.86 16.31 8.22
C GLY A 19 -1.20 17.42 7.41
N LYS A 20 -0.21 18.07 8.03
CA LYS A 20 0.54 19.17 7.42
C LYS A 20 1.38 18.71 6.23
N ASP A 21 1.49 19.56 5.20
CA ASP A 21 2.43 19.33 4.11
C ASP A 21 3.88 19.49 4.61
N GLU A 22 4.83 18.70 4.11
CA GLU A 22 6.23 18.93 4.46
C GLU A 22 6.79 20.21 3.84
N GLY A 23 7.82 20.75 4.49
CA GLY A 23 8.39 22.04 4.14
C GLY A 23 7.66 23.21 4.80
N GLU A 24 6.47 22.99 5.38
CA GLU A 24 5.92 23.93 6.36
C GLU A 24 6.83 23.95 7.60
N GLU A 25 7.36 25.15 7.91
CA GLU A 25 8.14 25.43 9.13
C GLU A 25 9.48 24.70 9.27
N GLY A 26 9.96 24.02 8.22
CA GLY A 26 11.24 23.28 8.26
C GLY A 26 11.23 22.10 9.24
N ARG A 27 10.04 21.60 9.60
CA ARG A 27 9.83 20.50 10.55
C ARG A 27 9.68 19.16 9.84
N ASP A 28 10.26 18.11 10.43
CA ASP A 28 9.91 16.73 10.09
C ASP A 28 8.56 16.37 10.73
N TRP A 29 7.52 16.30 9.92
CA TRP A 29 6.17 16.01 10.38
C TRP A 29 5.96 14.52 10.67
N GLU A 30 6.71 13.61 10.04
CA GLU A 30 6.66 12.18 10.42
C GLU A 30 7.14 12.04 11.86
N GLN A 31 8.28 12.66 12.20
CA GLN A 31 8.80 12.68 13.56
C GLN A 31 7.82 13.34 14.53
N TRP A 32 7.33 14.53 14.21
CA TRP A 32 6.45 15.29 15.11
C TRP A 32 5.16 14.53 15.43
N TYR A 33 4.46 14.00 14.41
CA TYR A 33 3.25 13.23 14.64
C TYR A 33 3.54 11.94 15.41
N GLY A 34 4.69 11.31 15.13
CA GLY A 34 5.08 10.10 15.82
C GLY A 34 5.36 10.33 17.30
N GLU A 35 6.09 11.39 17.65
CA GLU A 35 6.35 11.79 19.04
C GLU A 35 5.07 12.22 19.76
N PHE A 36 4.23 13.03 19.11
CA PHE A 36 2.96 13.49 19.68
C PHE A 36 2.04 12.33 20.06
N ARG A 37 2.00 11.28 19.24
CA ARG A 37 1.17 10.08 19.48
C ARG A 37 1.88 9.01 20.31
N GLY A 38 3.21 9.04 20.39
CA GLY A 38 4.00 7.94 20.93
C GLY A 38 3.95 6.69 20.05
N GLN A 39 3.86 6.85 18.72
CA GLN A 39 3.65 5.76 17.76
C GLN A 39 4.44 6.03 16.48
N VAL A 40 4.98 5.02 15.81
CA VAL A 40 5.69 5.24 14.54
C VAL A 40 4.72 5.83 13.52
N CYS A 41 5.16 6.91 12.86
CA CYS A 41 4.39 7.61 11.85
C CYS A 41 5.16 7.65 10.53
N LYS A 42 4.47 7.43 9.42
CA LYS A 42 5.02 7.46 8.06
C LYS A 42 4.07 8.21 7.14
N ARG A 43 4.57 9.21 6.42
CA ARG A 43 3.80 9.97 5.43
C ARG A 43 3.32 9.06 4.29
N THR A 44 2.28 9.44 3.60
CA THR A 44 1.84 8.74 2.42
C THR A 44 1.18 9.71 1.44
N SER A 45 1.23 9.37 0.15
CA SER A 45 0.68 10.17 -0.93
C SER A 45 -0.57 9.49 -1.45
N TYR A 46 -1.71 10.16 -1.27
CA TYR A 46 -2.97 9.74 -1.89
C TYR A 46 -2.77 9.57 -3.41
N ASN A 47 -3.51 8.66 -4.06
CA ASN A 47 -3.36 8.32 -5.48
C ASN A 47 -2.00 7.73 -5.91
N THR A 48 -1.16 7.27 -4.99
CA THR A 48 0.10 6.60 -5.33
C THR A 48 -0.03 5.09 -5.33
N ILE A 49 0.42 4.46 -6.42
CA ILE A 49 0.48 3.01 -6.59
C ILE A 49 1.74 2.64 -7.36
N GLY A 50 2.45 1.61 -6.93
CA GLY A 50 3.66 1.14 -7.61
C GLY A 50 4.74 2.21 -7.83
N GLY A 51 4.86 3.19 -6.93
CA GLY A 51 5.80 4.31 -7.03
C GLY A 51 5.37 5.40 -8.02
N VAL A 52 4.15 5.35 -8.54
CA VAL A 52 3.61 6.35 -9.48
C VAL A 52 2.42 7.06 -8.85
N HIS A 53 2.51 8.39 -8.79
CA HIS A 53 1.39 9.23 -8.39
C HIS A 53 0.49 9.51 -9.61
N ARG A 54 -0.76 9.05 -9.59
CA ARG A 54 -1.65 9.05 -10.76
C ARG A 54 -2.09 10.44 -11.26
N LEU A 55 -1.94 11.47 -10.42
CA LEU A 55 -2.32 12.87 -10.74
C LEU A 55 -1.11 13.83 -10.76
N ASN A 56 0.05 13.38 -11.24
CA ASN A 56 1.28 14.19 -11.38
C ASN A 56 1.78 14.85 -10.08
N GLY A 57 1.48 14.25 -8.92
CA GLY A 57 2.07 14.63 -7.64
C GLY A 57 3.35 13.85 -7.35
N THR A 58 3.91 14.05 -6.16
CA THR A 58 5.10 13.33 -5.73
C THR A 58 4.70 12.04 -5.00
N PRO A 59 5.13 10.86 -5.47
CA PRO A 59 4.99 9.62 -4.72
C PRO A 59 5.98 9.65 -3.54
N PHE A 60 5.48 9.58 -2.30
CA PHE A 60 6.37 9.53 -1.14
C PHE A 60 6.88 8.13 -0.85
N ARG A 61 6.10 7.11 -1.23
CA ARG A 61 6.36 5.67 -1.04
C ARG A 61 5.74 4.92 -2.21
N LYS A 62 6.03 3.63 -2.37
CA LYS A 62 5.48 2.88 -3.52
C LYS A 62 3.95 2.84 -3.54
N ASN A 63 3.30 2.77 -2.39
CA ASN A 63 1.85 2.69 -2.31
C ASN A 63 1.29 3.71 -1.33
N TYR A 64 0.01 4.05 -1.48
CA TYR A 64 -0.76 4.70 -0.42
C TYR A 64 -0.97 3.74 0.76
N ALA A 65 -0.95 4.26 1.99
CA ALA A 65 -1.23 3.46 3.18
C ALA A 65 -2.74 3.18 3.31
N GLY A 66 -3.09 1.93 3.62
CA GLY A 66 -4.43 1.56 4.06
C GLY A 66 -4.37 0.87 5.42
N ILE A 67 -5.41 1.00 6.23
CA ILE A 67 -5.50 0.25 7.50
C ILE A 67 -5.33 -1.26 7.22
N GLY A 68 -4.49 -1.92 8.01
CA GLY A 68 -4.10 -3.32 7.84
C GLY A 68 -2.96 -3.56 6.84
N TYR A 69 -2.44 -2.53 6.17
CA TYR A 69 -1.26 -2.66 5.31
C TYR A 69 -0.02 -2.79 6.18
N THR A 70 0.99 -3.51 5.70
CA THR A 70 2.30 -3.60 6.37
C THR A 70 3.25 -2.59 5.74
N TYR A 71 3.84 -1.69 6.53
CA TYR A 71 4.96 -0.90 6.07
C TYR A 71 6.22 -1.77 6.00
N ARG A 72 6.83 -1.82 4.82
CA ARG A 72 8.08 -2.52 4.56
C ARG A 72 9.18 -1.52 4.23
N GLU A 73 10.11 -1.35 5.17
CA GLU A 73 11.23 -0.42 5.06
C GLU A 73 12.19 -0.82 3.93
N ASP A 74 12.40 -2.13 3.71
CA ASP A 74 13.34 -2.65 2.71
C ASP A 74 12.98 -2.29 1.25
N ILE A 75 11.70 -2.00 1.00
CA ILE A 75 11.20 -1.59 -0.32
C ILE A 75 10.47 -0.25 -0.30
N ASP A 76 10.53 0.46 0.83
CA ASP A 76 9.80 1.70 1.15
C ASP A 76 8.35 1.73 0.61
N ALA A 77 7.54 0.78 1.09
CA ALA A 77 6.19 0.57 0.60
C ALA A 77 5.21 0.19 1.71
N PHE A 78 3.96 0.67 1.59
CA PHE A 78 2.84 0.07 2.28
C PHE A 78 2.31 -1.11 1.45
N VAL A 79 2.48 -2.32 1.94
CA VAL A 79 2.07 -3.54 1.23
C VAL A 79 0.69 -3.97 1.74
N PRO A 80 -0.32 -4.09 0.86
CA PRO A 80 -1.62 -4.61 1.27
C PRO A 80 -1.50 -6.04 1.83
N PRO A 81 -2.47 -6.50 2.65
CA PRO A 81 -2.59 -7.90 3.00
C PRO A 81 -2.54 -8.79 1.76
N LYS A 82 -1.84 -9.92 1.89
CA LYS A 82 -1.68 -10.87 0.79
C LYS A 82 -3.04 -11.46 0.40
N PRO A 83 -3.54 -11.28 -0.85
CA PRO A 83 -4.87 -11.75 -1.23
C PRO A 83 -4.99 -13.27 -1.17
N PHE A 84 -3.97 -13.97 -1.66
CA PHE A 84 -3.87 -15.42 -1.64
C PHE A 84 -2.42 -15.88 -1.40
N PRO A 85 -2.21 -17.03 -0.73
CA PRO A 85 -0.87 -17.56 -0.46
C PRO A 85 0.04 -17.72 -1.69
N SER A 86 -0.51 -18.10 -2.85
CA SER A 86 0.23 -18.31 -4.10
C SER A 86 0.67 -17.02 -4.79
N TRP A 87 0.08 -15.87 -4.46
CA TRP A 87 0.40 -14.61 -5.13
C TRP A 87 1.79 -14.11 -4.75
N LEU A 88 2.45 -13.45 -5.68
CA LEU A 88 3.82 -12.96 -5.52
C LEU A 88 3.82 -11.45 -5.47
N LEU A 89 4.65 -10.88 -4.58
CA LEU A 89 4.84 -9.43 -4.52
C LEU A 89 5.83 -9.02 -5.60
N ASN A 90 5.40 -8.20 -6.55
CA ASN A 90 6.27 -7.68 -7.60
C ASN A 90 7.19 -6.56 -7.08
N ALA A 91 8.10 -6.07 -7.94
CA ALA A 91 9.06 -5.00 -7.60
C ALA A 91 8.37 -3.66 -7.23
N ASN A 92 7.12 -3.47 -7.69
CA ASN A 92 6.28 -2.30 -7.45
C ASN A 92 5.38 -2.47 -6.21
N ALA A 93 5.65 -3.48 -5.36
CA ALA A 93 4.88 -3.76 -4.16
C ALA A 93 3.38 -4.02 -4.44
N GLN A 94 3.06 -4.61 -5.60
CA GLN A 94 1.72 -5.11 -5.92
C GLN A 94 1.71 -6.64 -5.86
N TRP A 95 0.60 -7.21 -5.39
CA TRP A 95 0.39 -8.64 -5.46
C TRP A 95 -0.06 -9.04 -6.87
N GLU A 96 0.61 -10.03 -7.44
CA GLU A 96 0.29 -10.61 -8.75
C GLU A 96 0.04 -12.10 -8.61
N ALA A 97 -0.99 -12.59 -9.30
CA ALA A 97 -1.21 -14.02 -9.45
C ALA A 97 -0.05 -14.65 -10.23
N PRO A 98 0.39 -15.87 -9.87
CA PRO A 98 1.47 -16.55 -10.59
C PRO A 98 1.07 -16.96 -12.02
N VAL A 99 -0.23 -17.02 -12.32
CA VAL A 99 -0.78 -17.32 -13.65
C VAL A 99 -1.50 -16.07 -14.16
N ALA A 100 -1.23 -15.69 -15.41
CA ALA A 100 -1.89 -14.55 -16.05
C ALA A 100 -3.40 -14.81 -16.23
N MET A 101 -4.22 -13.80 -15.94
CA MET A 101 -5.66 -13.87 -16.17
C MET A 101 -5.94 -13.94 -17.67
N PRO A 102 -6.86 -14.82 -18.13
CA PRO A 102 -7.28 -14.84 -19.52
C PRO A 102 -7.85 -13.49 -19.97
N THR A 103 -7.60 -13.12 -21.23
CA THR A 103 -8.00 -11.83 -21.82
C THR A 103 -9.09 -12.00 -22.89
N ASP A 104 -9.92 -13.03 -22.78
CA ASP A 104 -10.98 -13.37 -23.75
C ASP A 104 -12.31 -12.65 -23.49
N GLY A 105 -12.31 -11.66 -22.59
CA GLY A 105 -13.47 -10.83 -22.27
C GLY A 105 -14.44 -11.46 -21.27
N LYS A 106 -14.13 -12.64 -20.73
CA LYS A 106 -14.94 -13.31 -19.71
C LYS A 106 -14.54 -12.87 -18.30
N MET A 107 -15.41 -13.17 -17.34
CA MET A 107 -15.14 -12.92 -15.92
C MET A 107 -14.49 -14.15 -15.29
N TYR A 108 -13.46 -13.92 -14.47
CA TYR A 108 -12.74 -14.98 -13.77
C TYR A 108 -12.61 -14.65 -12.29
N SER A 109 -12.62 -15.68 -11.46
CA SER A 109 -12.16 -15.64 -10.07
C SER A 109 -10.90 -16.48 -9.91
N TRP A 110 -10.04 -16.07 -8.98
CA TRP A 110 -8.85 -16.85 -8.65
C TRP A 110 -9.23 -18.05 -7.78
N ASP A 111 -8.78 -19.25 -8.15
CA ASP A 111 -8.91 -20.47 -7.38
C ASP A 111 -7.54 -20.87 -6.82
N GLU A 112 -7.41 -20.77 -5.49
CA GLU A 112 -6.15 -21.00 -4.82
C GLU A 112 -5.76 -22.49 -4.76
N ASP A 113 -6.73 -23.39 -4.62
CA ASP A 113 -6.47 -24.83 -4.51
C ASP A 113 -5.85 -25.40 -5.79
N THR A 114 -6.21 -24.83 -6.93
CA THR A 114 -5.71 -25.24 -8.26
C THR A 114 -4.68 -24.27 -8.84
N VAL A 115 -4.41 -23.15 -8.15
CA VAL A 115 -3.51 -22.08 -8.62
C VAL A 115 -3.87 -21.66 -10.05
N SER A 116 -5.15 -21.37 -10.28
CA SER A 116 -5.67 -21.09 -11.63
C SER A 116 -6.85 -20.13 -11.63
N TRP A 117 -7.18 -19.59 -12.80
CA TRP A 117 -8.37 -18.76 -12.99
C TRP A 117 -9.57 -19.64 -13.36
N LYS A 118 -10.66 -19.53 -12.59
CA LYS A 118 -11.95 -20.17 -12.90
C LYS A 118 -12.91 -19.17 -13.50
N GLU A 119 -13.45 -19.50 -14.67
CA GLU A 119 -14.49 -18.69 -15.32
C GLU A 119 -15.72 -18.62 -14.41
N PHE A 120 -16.16 -17.40 -14.12
CA PHE A 120 -17.37 -17.16 -13.35
C PHE A 120 -18.58 -17.29 -14.29
N LEU A 121 -19.29 -18.41 -14.17
CA LEU A 121 -20.57 -18.63 -14.83
C LEU A 121 -21.68 -18.12 -13.90
N GLY A 122 -22.22 -16.94 -14.22
CA GLY A 122 -23.35 -16.35 -13.49
C GLY A 122 -24.66 -17.10 -13.69
#